data_AF-A0A224XAP1-F1
#
_entry.id   AF-A0A224XAP1-F1
#
_cell.length_a   1.000
_cell.length_b   1.000
_cell.length_c   1.000
_cell.angle_alpha   90.00
_cell.angle_beta   90.00
_cell.angle_gamma   90.00
#
_symmetry.space_group_name_H-M   'P 1'
#
loop_
_entity.id
_entity.type
_entity.pdbx_description
1 polymer ?
#
loop_
_entity_poly.entity_id
_entity_poly.type
_entity_poly.pdbx_seq_one_letter_code
_entity_poly.pdbx_strand_id
1 'polypeptide(L)'
;MHQSITEATQFMVTPDRIKELSGWRGDVTNGAGKTPSMNNDDYKADLDAINIKIMMEKLKVSQSEATQQYYNDLRNGKYTRASMFNDNVGLKYVKDSILKSFGVSTMDELKIKSIVSFNFIESLESNSNDLIGG
;
A
#
# COMPACT_ATOMS: atom_id res chain seq x y z
N MET A 1 -0.58 -1.52 -41.17
CA MET A 1 -0.35 -2.96 -40.93
C MET A 1 0.21 -3.07 -39.52
N HIS A 2 -0.52 -3.80 -38.69
CA HIS A 2 -0.35 -3.95 -37.25
C HIS A 2 0.95 -4.70 -36.94
N GLN A 3 1.82 -4.14 -36.10
CA GLN A 3 2.69 -4.96 -35.25
C GLN A 3 2.16 -4.88 -33.82
N SER A 4 1.99 -6.06 -33.25
CA SER A 4 1.07 -6.38 -32.19
C SER A 4 1.69 -6.21 -30.80
N ILE A 5 0.93 -5.57 -29.90
CA ILE A 5 0.72 -5.93 -28.49
C ILE A 5 1.94 -6.53 -27.77
N THR A 6 2.86 -5.69 -27.31
CA THR A 6 3.70 -5.98 -26.12
C THR A 6 3.69 -4.79 -25.16
N GLU A 7 2.60 -4.01 -25.16
CA GLU A 7 2.38 -2.91 -24.19
C GLU A 7 1.67 -3.40 -22.91
N ALA A 8 1.40 -4.69 -22.77
CA ALA A 8 0.58 -5.22 -21.67
C ALA A 8 1.36 -5.76 -20.46
N THR A 9 2.69 -5.57 -20.37
CA THR A 9 3.49 -6.30 -19.32
C THR A 9 4.57 -5.48 -18.62
N GLN A 10 4.74 -4.17 -18.87
CA GLN A 10 5.89 -3.43 -18.34
C GLN A 10 5.59 -2.20 -17.48
N PHE A 11 4.50 -2.26 -16.72
CA PHE A 11 4.33 -1.44 -15.50
C PHE A 11 3.93 -2.32 -14.30
N MET A 12 4.41 -3.56 -14.26
CA MET A 12 4.56 -4.24 -12.97
C MET A 12 5.62 -3.47 -12.18
N VAL A 13 5.17 -2.57 -11.30
CA VAL A 13 6.01 -2.02 -10.24
C VAL A 13 6.53 -3.24 -9.47
N THR A 14 7.81 -3.55 -9.61
CA THR A 14 8.36 -4.77 -9.01
C THR A 14 8.24 -4.68 -7.48
N PRO A 15 8.07 -5.82 -6.78
CA PRO A 15 8.05 -5.85 -5.31
C PRO A 15 9.23 -5.13 -4.65
N ASP A 16 10.41 -5.15 -5.29
CA ASP A 16 11.60 -4.44 -4.84
C ASP A 16 11.47 -2.92 -4.95
N ARG A 17 10.78 -2.42 -6.00
CA ARG A 17 10.49 -0.99 -6.17
C ARG A 17 9.42 -0.50 -5.18
N ILE A 18 8.46 -1.34 -4.83
CA ILE A 18 7.46 -1.04 -3.77
C ILE A 18 8.12 -1.02 -2.39
N LYS A 19 9.07 -1.92 -2.14
CA LYS A 19 9.83 -2.01 -0.88
C LYS A 19 10.64 -0.76 -0.55
N GLU A 20 11.15 -0.06 -1.56
CA GLU A 20 12.00 1.13 -1.37
C GLU A 20 11.21 2.43 -1.19
N LEU A 21 9.89 2.43 -1.46
CA LEU A 21 9.12 3.67 -1.60
C LEU A 21 8.27 4.08 -0.39
N SER A 22 7.94 3.19 0.56
CA SER A 22 7.37 3.63 1.84
C SER A 22 7.61 2.68 3.03
N GLY A 23 7.44 3.23 4.24
CA GLY A 23 7.76 2.62 5.53
C GLY A 23 6.83 1.50 5.96
N TRP A 24 5.66 1.36 5.30
CA TRP A 24 4.57 0.48 5.76
C TRP A 24 5.06 -0.91 6.15
N ARG A 25 5.92 -1.51 5.32
CA ARG A 25 6.40 -2.86 5.55
C ARG A 25 7.21 -2.97 6.84
N GLY A 26 8.02 -1.95 7.18
CA GLY A 26 8.76 -1.90 8.43
C GLY A 26 7.85 -1.77 9.65
N ASP A 27 6.74 -1.06 9.48
CA ASP A 27 5.80 -0.73 10.57
C ASP A 27 4.79 -1.84 10.84
N VAL A 28 4.48 -2.68 9.84
CA VAL A 28 3.49 -3.76 9.97
C VAL A 28 4.06 -5.17 9.86
N THR A 29 5.37 -5.34 9.73
CA THR A 29 6.02 -6.67 9.75
C THR A 29 6.99 -6.81 10.91
N ASN A 30 7.18 -8.04 11.40
CA ASN A 30 8.13 -8.34 12.48
C ASN A 30 9.57 -8.60 11.98
N GLY A 31 9.93 -8.09 10.81
CA GLY A 31 11.26 -8.24 10.22
C GLY A 31 12.36 -7.74 11.17
N ALA A 32 13.46 -8.49 11.26
CA ALA A 32 14.57 -8.20 12.18
C ALA A 32 14.18 -8.16 13.68
N GLY A 33 13.08 -8.80 14.07
CA GLY A 33 12.65 -8.90 15.47
C GLY A 33 12.02 -7.61 16.02
N LYS A 34 11.69 -6.64 15.16
CA LYS A 34 10.98 -5.43 15.57
C LYS A 34 9.50 -5.72 15.82
N THR A 35 8.95 -5.12 16.88
CA THR A 35 7.50 -5.13 17.11
C THR A 35 6.85 -4.17 16.13
N PRO A 36 5.81 -4.60 15.39
CA PRO A 36 5.01 -3.71 14.55
C PRO A 36 4.44 -2.53 15.34
N SER A 37 4.46 -1.35 14.73
CA SER A 37 3.95 -0.12 15.29
C SER A 37 3.53 0.79 14.14
N MET A 38 2.22 1.01 14.01
CA MET A 38 1.66 1.93 13.02
C MET A 38 0.47 2.63 13.67
N ASN A 39 0.51 3.95 13.71
CA ASN A 39 -0.66 4.76 14.05
C ASN A 39 -1.37 5.26 12.77
N ASN A 40 -2.44 6.04 12.92
CA ASN A 40 -3.20 6.54 11.77
C ASN A 40 -2.41 7.53 10.88
N ASP A 41 -1.49 8.29 11.47
CA ASP A 41 -0.68 9.25 10.72
C ASP A 41 0.38 8.51 9.88
N ASP A 42 1.03 7.49 10.45
CA ASP A 42 1.95 6.59 9.74
C ASP A 42 1.24 5.90 8.58
N TYR A 43 0.06 5.32 8.83
CA TYR A 43 -0.78 4.69 7.81
C TYR A 43 -1.05 5.62 6.63
N LYS A 44 -1.49 6.86 6.90
CA LYS A 44 -1.76 7.85 5.85
C LYS A 44 -0.48 8.23 5.11
N ALA A 45 0.59 8.53 5.83
CA ALA A 45 1.86 8.95 5.24
C ALA A 45 2.42 7.87 4.30
N ASP A 46 2.40 6.61 4.72
CA ASP A 46 2.94 5.51 3.94
C ASP A 46 2.15 5.18 2.67
N LEU A 47 0.82 5.21 2.76
CA LEU A 47 -0.05 5.00 1.61
C LEU A 47 0.03 6.18 0.64
N ASP A 48 0.00 7.42 1.17
CA ASP A 48 0.07 8.65 0.37
C ASP A 48 1.41 8.72 -0.39
N ALA A 49 2.53 8.36 0.26
CA ALA A 49 3.85 8.34 -0.37
C ALA A 49 3.89 7.43 -1.61
N ILE A 50 3.39 6.20 -1.50
CA ILE A 50 3.34 5.25 -2.64
C ILE A 50 2.39 5.74 -3.73
N ASN A 51 1.18 6.17 -3.34
CA ASN A 51 0.17 6.60 -4.29
C ASN A 51 0.62 7.82 -5.11
N ILE A 52 1.19 8.83 -4.45
CA ILE A 52 1.72 10.04 -5.09
C ILE A 52 2.90 9.68 -6.00
N LYS A 53 3.83 8.85 -5.52
CA LYS A 53 5.00 8.45 -6.32
C LYS A 53 4.60 7.74 -7.60
N ILE A 54 3.68 6.79 -7.51
CA ILE A 54 3.21 6.05 -8.69
C ILE A 54 2.36 6.94 -9.61
N MET A 55 1.55 7.84 -9.06
CA MET A 55 0.82 8.84 -9.87
C MET A 55 1.79 9.72 -10.66
N MET A 56 2.83 10.25 -10.01
CA MET A 56 3.85 11.08 -10.63
C MET A 56 4.49 10.37 -11.83
N GLU A 57 4.82 9.09 -11.68
CA GLU A 57 5.44 8.29 -12.73
C GLU A 57 4.48 7.91 -13.85
N LYS A 58 3.25 7.50 -13.52
CA LYS A 58 2.21 7.12 -14.50
C LYS A 58 1.81 8.32 -15.37
N LEU A 59 1.65 9.50 -14.76
CA LEU A 59 1.22 10.72 -15.45
C LEU A 59 2.40 11.53 -16.01
N LYS A 60 3.65 11.19 -15.66
CA LYS A 60 4.86 11.93 -16.05
C LYS A 60 4.80 13.42 -15.68
N VAL A 61 4.29 13.71 -14.49
CA VAL A 61 4.16 15.07 -13.95
C VAL A 61 5.15 15.32 -12.82
N SER A 62 5.30 16.57 -12.37
CA SER A 62 6.11 16.89 -11.20
C SER A 62 5.51 16.32 -9.91
N GLN A 63 6.32 16.18 -8.87
CA GLN A 63 5.85 15.76 -7.54
C GLN A 63 4.76 16.70 -7.00
N SER A 64 4.88 18.02 -7.22
CA SER A 64 3.89 19.01 -6.80
C SER A 64 2.54 18.83 -7.52
N GLU A 65 2.57 18.59 -8.83
CA GLU A 65 1.34 18.34 -9.61
C GLU A 65 0.68 17.02 -9.19
N ALA A 66 1.46 15.94 -9.05
CA ALA A 66 0.95 14.65 -8.56
C ALA A 66 0.34 14.77 -7.16
N THR A 67 1.00 15.50 -6.25
CA THR A 67 0.49 15.71 -4.88
C THR A 67 -0.82 16.50 -4.90
N GLN A 68 -0.89 17.58 -5.68
CA GLN A 68 -2.10 18.39 -5.79
C GLN A 68 -3.26 17.58 -6.37
N GLN A 69 -3.01 16.85 -7.47
CA GLN A 69 -4.02 16.00 -8.08
C GLN A 69 -4.46 14.89 -7.12
N TYR A 70 -3.51 14.23 -6.44
CA TYR A 70 -3.79 13.15 -5.50
C TYR A 70 -4.76 13.58 -4.40
N TYR A 71 -4.48 14.69 -3.72
CA TYR A 71 -5.34 15.17 -2.63
C TYR A 71 -6.65 15.80 -3.12
N ASN A 72 -6.69 16.34 -4.33
CA ASN A 72 -7.93 16.82 -4.93
C ASN A 72 -8.87 15.64 -5.25
N ASP A 73 -8.35 14.60 -5.89
CA ASP A 73 -9.12 13.42 -6.27
C ASP A 73 -9.58 12.61 -5.05
N LEU A 74 -8.71 12.50 -4.02
CA LEU A 74 -9.05 11.90 -2.73
C LEU A 74 -10.20 12.65 -2.02
N ARG A 75 -10.14 13.98 -1.98
CA ARG A 75 -11.18 14.82 -1.35
C ARG A 75 -12.51 14.74 -2.10
N ASN A 76 -12.45 14.59 -3.41
CA ASN A 76 -13.63 14.43 -4.26
C ASN A 76 -14.16 12.98 -4.28
N GLY A 77 -13.56 12.07 -3.52
CA GLY A 77 -14.03 10.69 -3.39
C GLY A 77 -13.85 9.84 -4.65
N LYS A 78 -12.92 10.21 -5.56
CA LYS A 78 -12.63 9.39 -6.74
C LYS A 78 -12.04 8.02 -6.37
N TYR A 79 -11.32 7.98 -5.25
CA TYR A 79 -10.79 6.79 -4.61
C TYR A 79 -10.60 7.09 -3.12
N THR A 80 -10.37 6.04 -2.35
CA THR A 80 -9.79 6.13 -1.01
C THR A 80 -8.29 5.83 -1.04
N ARG A 81 -7.56 6.20 0.01
CA ARG A 81 -6.13 5.89 0.15
C ARG A 81 -5.85 4.40 -0.06
N ALA A 82 -6.60 3.55 0.64
CA ALA A 82 -6.48 2.10 0.56
C ALA A 82 -6.80 1.57 -0.85
N SER A 83 -7.89 2.04 -1.49
CA SER A 83 -8.24 1.54 -2.82
C SER A 83 -7.16 1.85 -3.86
N MET A 84 -6.62 3.07 -3.87
CA MET A 84 -5.55 3.45 -4.78
C MET A 84 -4.24 2.71 -4.46
N PHE A 85 -3.96 2.49 -3.17
CA PHE A 85 -2.80 1.70 -2.75
C PHE A 85 -2.92 0.24 -3.20
N ASN A 86 -4.09 -0.37 -3.03
CA ASN A 86 -4.37 -1.73 -3.48
C ASN A 86 -4.20 -1.90 -5.00
N ASP A 87 -4.66 -0.91 -5.78
CA ASP A 87 -4.49 -0.91 -7.25
C ASP A 87 -3.02 -0.78 -7.66
N ASN A 88 -2.22 -0.06 -6.87
CA ASN A 88 -0.83 0.20 -7.13
C ASN A 88 0.11 -0.93 -6.66
N VAL A 89 -0.21 -1.57 -5.53
CA VAL A 89 0.67 -2.51 -4.83
C VAL A 89 0.17 -3.96 -4.90
N GLY A 90 -1.14 -4.15 -4.90
CA GLY A 90 -1.79 -5.44 -4.85
C GLY A 90 -2.00 -5.94 -3.41
N LEU A 91 -3.26 -5.95 -2.97
CA LEU A 91 -3.67 -6.43 -1.65
C LEU A 91 -3.17 -7.85 -1.34
N LYS A 92 -3.19 -8.75 -2.33
CA LYS A 92 -2.69 -10.12 -2.16
C LYS A 92 -1.20 -10.14 -1.79
N TYR A 93 -0.37 -9.35 -2.48
CA TYR A 93 1.06 -9.25 -2.18
C TYR A 93 1.31 -8.73 -0.76
N VAL A 94 0.53 -7.74 -0.33
CA VAL A 94 0.61 -7.17 1.02
C VAL A 94 0.28 -8.23 2.07
N LYS A 95 -0.86 -8.90 1.93
CA LYS A 95 -1.30 -9.97 2.84
C LYS A 95 -0.27 -11.09 2.91
N ASP A 96 0.16 -11.62 1.76
CA ASP A 96 1.14 -12.70 1.69
C ASP A 96 2.47 -12.29 2.36
N SER A 97 2.90 -11.04 2.16
CA SER A 97 4.14 -10.52 2.75
C SER A 97 4.07 -10.42 4.27
N ILE A 98 2.93 -9.97 4.82
CA ILE A 98 2.71 -9.84 6.26
C ILE A 98 2.61 -11.23 6.88
N LEU A 99 1.72 -12.10 6.38
CA LEU A 99 1.53 -13.47 6.90
C LEU A 99 2.85 -14.24 6.92
N LYS A 100 3.62 -14.17 5.83
CA LYS A 100 4.95 -14.78 5.73
C LYS A 100 5.92 -14.25 6.78
N SER A 101 5.88 -12.95 7.09
CA SER A 101 6.76 -12.37 8.11
C SER A 101 6.48 -12.96 9.50
N PHE A 102 5.21 -13.15 9.83
CA PHE A 102 4.81 -13.74 11.11
C PHE A 102 4.88 -15.27 11.15
N GLY A 103 5.13 -15.93 10.01
CA GLY A 103 5.11 -17.39 9.91
C GLY A 103 3.73 -17.99 10.18
N VAL A 104 2.67 -17.26 9.84
CA VAL A 104 1.27 -17.68 10.01
C VAL A 104 0.60 -17.84 8.65
N SER A 105 -0.51 -18.57 8.58
CA SER A 105 -1.24 -18.83 7.33
C SER A 105 -2.62 -18.18 7.29
N THR A 106 -3.12 -17.68 8.42
CA THR A 106 -4.49 -17.15 8.54
C THR A 106 -4.52 -15.77 9.20
N MET A 107 -5.59 -15.03 8.93
CA MET A 107 -5.86 -13.73 9.56
C MET A 107 -6.14 -13.85 11.06
N ASP A 108 -6.76 -14.94 11.50
CA ASP A 108 -7.02 -15.19 12.93
C ASP A 108 -5.71 -15.39 13.70
N GLU A 109 -4.77 -16.19 13.16
CA GLU A 109 -3.44 -16.33 13.73
C GLU A 109 -2.67 -15.01 13.74
N LEU A 110 -2.77 -14.23 12.65
CA LEU A 110 -2.14 -12.91 12.56
C LEU A 110 -2.67 -11.96 13.63
N LYS A 111 -3.99 -11.92 13.84
CA LYS A 111 -4.62 -11.08 14.85
C LYS A 111 -4.09 -11.35 16.25
N ILE A 112 -3.82 -12.61 16.57
CA ILE A 112 -3.24 -13.02 17.85
C ILE A 112 -1.77 -12.56 17.96
N LYS A 113 -1.02 -12.60 16.85
CA LYS A 113 0.41 -12.22 16.82
C LYS A 113 0.65 -10.71 16.78
N SER A 114 -0.19 -9.99 16.05
CA SER A 114 -0.06 -8.55 15.83
C SER A 114 -1.39 -7.95 15.42
N ILE A 115 -2.06 -7.30 16.38
CA ILE A 115 -3.28 -6.54 16.11
C ILE A 115 -3.02 -5.37 15.14
N VAL A 116 -1.83 -4.77 15.19
CA VAL A 116 -1.41 -3.67 14.29
C VAL A 116 -1.39 -4.15 12.84
N SER A 117 -0.76 -5.30 12.57
CA SER A 117 -0.67 -5.87 11.23
C SER A 117 -2.02 -6.35 10.72
N PHE A 118 -2.85 -6.89 11.62
CA PHE A 118 -4.23 -7.27 11.30
C PHE A 118 -5.07 -6.03 10.92
N ASN A 119 -5.04 -5.00 11.75
CA ASN A 119 -5.76 -3.73 11.55
C ASN A 119 -5.34 -3.04 10.23
N PHE A 120 -4.05 -3.09 9.89
CA PHE A 120 -3.56 -2.60 8.60
C PHE A 120 -4.23 -3.31 7.42
N ILE A 121 -4.26 -4.65 7.43
CA ILE A 121 -4.90 -5.42 6.36
C ILE A 121 -6.41 -5.14 6.30
N GLU A 122 -7.09 -5.10 7.45
CA GLU A 122 -8.53 -4.79 7.51
C GLU A 122 -8.84 -3.40 6.95
N SER A 123 -7.97 -2.43 7.20
CA SER A 123 -8.09 -1.06 6.65
C SER A 123 -7.98 -1.06 5.13
N LEU A 124 -7.06 -1.86 4.58
CA LEU A 124 -6.92 -2.03 3.15
C LEU A 124 -8.12 -2.76 2.52
N GLU A 125 -8.63 -3.81 3.16
CA GLU A 125 -9.81 -4.56 2.70
C GLU A 125 -11.08 -3.72 2.70
N SER A 126 -11.21 -2.86 3.70
CA SER A 126 -12.36 -1.95 3.85
C SER A 126 -12.26 -0.71 2.96
N ASN A 127 -11.23 -0.60 2.13
CA ASN A 127 -10.92 0.60 1.35
C ASN A 127 -10.90 1.88 2.22
N SER A 128 -10.32 1.81 3.42
CA SER A 128 -10.35 2.91 4.38
C SER A 128 -9.34 4.03 4.06
N ASN A 129 -9.71 5.27 4.38
CA ASN A 129 -8.81 6.41 4.41
C ASN A 129 -8.01 6.53 5.71
N ASP A 130 -8.37 5.74 6.71
CA ASP A 130 -7.82 5.76 8.07
C ASP A 130 -7.51 4.34 8.54
N LEU A 131 -6.56 4.21 9.47
CA LEU A 131 -6.27 2.96 10.14
C LEU A 131 -7.45 2.57 11.04
N ILE A 132 -8.02 1.39 10.82
CA ILE A 132 -9.09 0.82 11.63
C ILE A 132 -8.50 0.30 12.94
N GLY A 133 -9.11 0.68 14.07
CA GLY A 133 -8.70 0.19 15.39
C GLY A 133 -7.31 0.64 15.85
N GLY A 134 -6.75 1.67 15.21
CA GLY A 134 -5.52 2.36 15.64
C GLY A 134 -5.73 3.36 16.78
#